data_AF-A0A1I3YD42-F1
#
_entry.id   AF-A0A1I3YD42-F1
#
_cell.length_a   1.000
_cell.length_b   1.000
_cell.length_c   1.000
_cell.angle_alpha   90.00
_cell.angle_beta   90.00
_cell.angle_gamma   90.00
#
_symmetry.space_group_name_H-M   'P 1'
#
loop_
_entity.id
_entity.type
_entity.pdbx_description
1 polymer ?
#
loop_
_entity_poly.entity_id
_entity_poly.type
_entity_poly.pdbx_seq_one_letter_code
_entity_poly.pdbx_strand_id
1 'polypeptide(L)'
;MPLEELERWLQARVDQHPAATNLPMLDGYVAAIVAGPVSMSPLDWICPLLAIDADAFNHGGTPEFAAISAVALRHNDISNTLSTAPDRFAPMHRRKPSGDVDPRPWCQGFYAAMRLKLLA
;
A
#
# COMPACT_ATOMS: atom_id res chain seq x y z
N MET A 1 7.88 10.06 3.43
CA MET A 1 9.03 9.89 2.50
C MET A 1 8.55 9.89 1.05
N PRO A 2 9.39 10.24 0.06
CA PRO A 2 9.07 10.11 -1.36
C PRO A 2 8.85 8.66 -1.82
N LEU A 3 8.16 8.47 -2.94
CA LEU A 3 7.83 7.13 -3.44
C LEU A 3 9.08 6.30 -3.77
N GLU A 4 10.12 6.87 -4.40
CA GLU A 4 11.33 6.07 -4.68
C GLU A 4 12.09 5.65 -3.42
N GLU A 5 11.96 6.42 -2.34
CA GLU A 5 12.51 6.05 -1.04
C GLU A 5 11.66 4.94 -0.40
N LEU A 6 10.34 5.04 -0.48
CA LEU A 6 9.42 4.01 -0.01
C LEU A 6 9.62 2.67 -0.75
N GLU A 7 9.81 2.70 -2.09
CA GLU A 7 10.11 1.49 -2.88
C GLU A 7 11.35 0.78 -2.34
N ARG A 8 12.45 1.52 -2.13
CA ARG A 8 13.70 0.96 -1.59
C ARG A 8 13.51 0.45 -0.16
N TRP A 9 12.74 1.16 0.65
CA TRP A 9 12.46 0.76 2.03
C TRP A 9 11.66 -0.57 2.09
N LEU A 10 10.64 -0.74 1.23
CA LEU A 10 9.89 -1.99 1.12
C LEU A 10 10.77 -3.14 0.67
N GLN A 11 11.63 -2.91 -0.33
CA GLN A 11 12.55 -3.92 -0.85
C GLN A 11 13.58 -4.37 0.19
N ALA A 12 14.08 -3.46 1.02
CA ALA A 12 15.06 -3.77 2.06
C ALA A 12 14.48 -4.65 3.19
N ARG A 13 13.16 -4.82 3.25
CA ARG A 13 12.47 -5.51 4.35
C ARG A 13 11.66 -6.73 3.90
N VAL A 14 11.93 -7.25 2.70
CA VAL A 14 11.24 -8.44 2.16
C VAL A 14 11.32 -9.64 3.12
N ASP A 15 12.45 -9.82 3.81
CA ASP A 15 12.66 -10.91 4.77
C ASP A 15 11.77 -10.80 6.02
N GLN A 16 11.18 -9.63 6.27
CA GLN A 16 10.19 -9.40 7.34
C GLN A 16 8.77 -9.76 6.90
N HIS A 17 8.61 -10.25 5.66
CA HIS A 17 7.35 -10.72 5.08
C HIS A 17 6.20 -9.67 5.10
N PRO A 18 6.43 -8.42 4.65
CA PRO A 18 5.35 -7.44 4.48
C PRO A 18 4.36 -7.89 3.40
N ALA A 19 3.08 -7.52 3.52
CA ALA A 19 2.09 -7.84 2.49
C ALA A 19 2.40 -7.17 1.14
N ALA A 20 3.14 -6.05 1.14
CA ALA A 20 3.67 -5.41 -0.06
C ALA A 20 5.20 -5.33 -0.02
N THR A 21 5.84 -5.78 -1.10
CA THR A 21 7.31 -5.73 -1.27
C THR A 21 7.76 -4.68 -2.29
N ASN A 22 6.80 -3.94 -2.86
CA ASN A 22 7.01 -2.89 -3.85
C ASN A 22 5.81 -1.96 -3.95
N LEU A 23 5.99 -0.80 -4.57
CA LEU A 23 4.98 0.25 -4.73
C LEU A 23 3.72 -0.24 -5.46
N PRO A 24 3.79 -0.96 -6.60
CA PRO A 24 2.58 -1.49 -7.22
C PRO A 24 1.75 -2.41 -6.31
N MET A 25 2.40 -3.30 -5.54
CA MET A 25 1.69 -4.11 -4.53
C MET A 25 1.06 -3.22 -3.45
N LEU A 26 1.80 -2.24 -2.94
CA LEU A 26 1.28 -1.30 -1.94
C LEU A 26 0.07 -0.54 -2.49
N ASP A 27 0.17 -0.04 -3.71
CA ASP A 27 -0.90 0.69 -4.39
C ASP A 27 -2.17 -0.14 -4.53
N GLY A 28 -2.04 -1.39 -5.02
CA GLY A 28 -3.17 -2.30 -5.14
C GLY A 28 -3.78 -2.66 -3.80
N TYR A 29 -2.95 -2.87 -2.78
CA TYR A 29 -3.41 -3.14 -1.42
C TYR A 29 -4.24 -1.96 -0.88
N VAL A 30 -3.71 -0.75 -0.96
CA VAL A 30 -4.39 0.47 -0.50
C VAL A 30 -5.67 0.71 -1.29
N ALA A 31 -5.67 0.48 -2.60
CA ALA A 31 -6.87 0.58 -3.43
C ALA A 31 -7.99 -0.38 -2.96
N ALA A 32 -7.66 -1.61 -2.56
CA ALA A 32 -8.62 -2.55 -1.98
C ALA A 32 -9.10 -2.14 -0.57
N ILE A 33 -8.25 -1.50 0.23
CA ILE A 33 -8.65 -0.91 1.51
C ILE A 33 -9.71 0.16 1.27
N VAL A 34 -9.46 1.11 0.37
CA VAL A 34 -10.38 2.21 0.03
C VAL A 34 -11.68 1.71 -0.61
N ALA A 35 -11.58 0.78 -1.57
CA ALA A 35 -12.74 0.32 -2.34
C ALA A 35 -13.66 -0.63 -1.57
N GLY A 36 -13.20 -1.21 -0.46
CA GLY A 36 -14.01 -2.17 0.27
C GLY A 36 -15.09 -1.51 1.15
N PRO A 37 -16.22 -2.20 1.38
CA PRO A 37 -17.41 -1.61 1.98
C PRO A 37 -17.31 -1.35 3.50
N VAL A 38 -16.32 -1.92 4.17
CA VAL A 38 -16.14 -1.85 5.62
C VAL A 38 -14.87 -1.07 5.95
N SER A 39 -15.02 -0.05 6.80
CA SER A 39 -13.90 0.71 7.35
C SER A 39 -13.07 -0.15 8.30
N MET A 40 -11.75 -0.02 8.24
CA MET A 40 -10.79 -0.80 9.03
C MET A 40 -9.84 0.16 9.74
N SER A 41 -9.44 -0.18 10.97
CA SER A 41 -8.47 0.63 11.72
C SER A 41 -7.16 0.72 10.92
N PRO A 42 -6.51 1.91 10.85
CA PRO A 42 -5.19 2.03 10.24
C PRO A 42 -4.18 1.02 10.78
N LEU A 43 -4.24 0.69 12.08
CA LEU A 43 -3.35 -0.31 12.67
C LEU A 43 -3.53 -1.69 12.03
N ASP A 44 -4.78 -2.10 11.78
CA ASP A 44 -5.12 -3.45 11.34
C ASP A 44 -4.66 -3.72 9.90
N TRP A 45 -4.56 -2.69 9.05
CA TRP A 45 -4.16 -2.87 7.65
C TRP A 45 -2.76 -2.32 7.32
N ILE A 46 -2.29 -1.27 8.01
CA ILE A 46 -0.94 -0.72 7.76
C ILE A 46 0.14 -1.62 8.37
N CYS A 47 -0.09 -2.15 9.58
CA CYS A 47 0.90 -3.02 10.24
C CYS A 47 1.23 -4.26 9.40
N PRO A 48 0.26 -5.06 8.92
CA PRO A 48 0.57 -6.19 8.04
C PRO A 48 1.05 -5.76 6.66
N LEU A 49 0.58 -4.62 6.13
CA LEU A 49 1.06 -4.08 4.85
C LEU A 49 2.58 -3.84 4.87
N LEU A 50 3.06 -3.22 5.94
CA LEU A 50 4.46 -2.84 6.09
C LEU A 50 5.25 -3.81 6.97
N ALA A 51 4.67 -4.88 7.52
CA ALA A 51 5.30 -5.73 8.54
C ALA A 51 5.95 -4.92 9.69
N ILE A 52 5.20 -3.98 10.28
CA ILE A 52 5.66 -3.16 11.41
C ILE A 52 4.77 -3.38 12.63
N ASP A 53 5.31 -3.13 13.82
CA ASP A 53 4.54 -3.13 15.06
C ASP A 53 3.67 -1.88 15.19
N ALA A 54 2.55 -2.01 15.88
CA ALA A 54 1.62 -0.89 16.14
C ALA A 54 2.30 0.29 16.85
N ASP A 55 3.33 0.03 17.65
CA ASP A 55 4.09 1.05 18.37
C ASP A 55 4.88 1.99 17.44
N ALA A 56 5.14 1.59 16.19
CA ALA A 56 5.77 2.45 15.19
C ALA A 56 4.96 3.74 14.90
N PHE A 57 3.65 3.73 15.16
CA PHE A 57 2.80 4.92 15.05
C PHE A 57 3.15 6.01 16.08
N ASN A 58 3.80 5.65 17.19
CA ASN A 58 4.17 6.56 18.27
C ASN A 58 5.57 7.16 18.11
N HIS A 59 6.35 6.68 17.14
CA HIS A 59 7.76 7.01 16.99
C HIS A 59 8.03 7.93 15.81
N GLY A 60 7.64 9.20 15.96
CA GLY A 60 7.91 10.24 14.97
C GLY A 60 9.40 10.35 14.62
N GLY A 61 9.70 10.63 13.34
CA GLY A 61 11.07 10.77 12.84
C GLY A 61 11.78 9.47 12.48
N THR A 62 11.16 8.30 12.71
CA THR A 62 11.70 7.00 12.28
C THR A 62 11.36 6.70 10.81
N PRO A 63 12.15 5.83 10.13
CA PRO A 63 11.82 5.33 8.80
C PRO A 63 10.44 4.64 8.73
N GLU A 64 10.07 3.89 9.76
CA GLU A 64 8.77 3.23 9.90
C GLU A 64 7.64 4.27 9.91
N PHE A 65 7.75 5.31 10.75
CA PHE A 65 6.75 6.38 10.79
C PHE A 65 6.67 7.16 9.46
N ALA A 66 7.81 7.35 8.79
CA ALA A 66 7.86 7.98 7.47
C ALA A 66 7.18 7.12 6.39
N ALA A 67 7.27 5.79 6.48
CA ALA A 67 6.58 4.84 5.61
C ALA A 67 5.07 4.81 5.89
N ILE A 68 4.66 4.78 7.17
CA ILE A 68 3.25 4.90 7.60
C ILE A 68 2.63 6.18 7.02
N SER A 69 3.34 7.31 7.16
CA SER A 69 2.89 8.60 6.64
C SER A 69 2.71 8.58 5.12
N ALA A 70 3.64 7.96 4.38
CA ALA A 70 3.55 7.84 2.93
C ALA A 70 2.36 6.95 2.50
N VAL A 71 2.11 5.86 3.21
CA VAL A 71 0.94 5.00 3.02
C VAL A 71 -0.36 5.76 3.27
N ALA A 72 -0.44 6.53 4.35
CA ALA A 72 -1.62 7.34 4.68
C ALA A 72 -1.89 8.40 3.60
N LEU A 73 -0.84 9.05 3.08
CA LEU A 73 -0.96 9.99 1.97
C LEU A 73 -1.50 9.30 0.70
N ARG A 74 -1.00 8.11 0.35
CA ARG A 74 -1.49 7.37 -0.81
C ARG A 74 -2.95 6.93 -0.62
N HIS A 75 -3.32 6.49 0.58
CA HIS A 75 -4.72 6.18 0.91
C HIS A 75 -5.64 7.38 0.68
N ASN A 76 -5.26 8.56 1.17
CA ASN A 76 -6.06 9.77 1.01
C ASN A 76 -6.19 10.19 -0.46
N ASP A 77 -5.11 10.08 -1.23
CA ASP A 77 -5.10 10.40 -2.66
C ASP A 77 -6.01 9.47 -3.47
N ILE A 78 -5.94 8.16 -3.22
CA ILE A 78 -6.83 7.17 -3.86
C ILE A 78 -8.29 7.43 -3.45
N SER A 79 -8.55 7.60 -2.15
CA SER A 79 -9.91 7.87 -1.63
C SER A 79 -10.52 9.12 -2.25
N ASN A 80 -9.75 10.20 -2.31
CA ASN A 80 -10.18 11.45 -2.93
C ASN A 80 -10.44 11.27 -4.43
N THR A 81 -9.55 10.59 -5.16
CA THR A 81 -9.70 10.36 -6.59
C THR A 81 -10.95 9.53 -6.89
N LEU A 82 -11.15 8.41 -6.20
CA LEU A 82 -12.32 7.55 -6.39
C LEU A 82 -13.64 8.25 -6.03
N SER A 83 -13.62 9.17 -5.06
CA SER A 83 -14.82 9.90 -4.62
C SER A 83 -15.17 11.10 -5.51
N THR A 84 -14.19 11.72 -6.16
CA THR A 84 -14.38 13.00 -6.87
C THR A 84 -14.21 12.92 -8.39
N ALA A 85 -13.36 12.02 -8.88
CA ALA A 85 -13.08 11.83 -10.30
C ALA A 85 -12.62 10.38 -10.57
N PRO A 86 -13.51 9.39 -10.39
CA PRO A 86 -13.14 7.97 -10.48
C PRO A 86 -12.58 7.55 -11.84
N ASP A 87 -12.97 8.24 -12.92
CA ASP A 87 -12.46 8.08 -14.28
C ASP A 87 -10.96 8.43 -14.41
N ARG A 88 -10.41 9.19 -13.46
CA ARG A 88 -9.00 9.58 -13.40
C ARG A 88 -8.14 8.64 -12.57
N PHE A 89 -8.72 7.64 -11.91
CA PHE A 89 -7.95 6.68 -11.14
C PHE A 89 -7.04 5.85 -12.05
N ALA A 90 -5.73 5.91 -11.80
CA ALA A 90 -4.73 5.17 -12.54
C ALA A 90 -3.90 4.30 -11.57
N PRO A 91 -4.02 2.95 -11.66
CA PRO A 91 -3.18 2.03 -10.90
C PRO A 91 -1.68 2.22 -11.15
N MET A 92 -0.87 2.08 -10.12
CA MET A 92 0.59 2.07 -10.26
C MET A 92 1.06 0.69 -10.75
N HIS A 93 1.46 0.61 -12.01
CA HIS A 93 2.02 -0.62 -12.59
C HIS A 93 3.52 -0.49 -12.88
N ARG A 94 4.24 -1.62 -12.82
CA ARG A 94 5.56 -1.70 -13.46
C ARG A 94 5.40 -1.87 -14.96
N ARG A 95 6.41 -1.47 -15.72
CA ARG A 95 6.55 -1.86 -17.12
C ARG A 95 7.55 -3.01 -17.24
N LYS A 96 7.23 -3.96 -18.10
CA LYS A 96 8.14 -5.03 -18.51
C LYS A 96 9.24 -4.45 -19.41
N PRO A 97 10.36 -5.16 -19.63
CA PRO A 97 11.35 -4.76 -20.62
C PRO A 97 10.78 -4.59 -22.04
N SER A 98 9.69 -5.29 -22.37
CA SER A 98 8.96 -5.13 -23.64
C SER A 98 8.20 -3.81 -23.76
N GLY A 99 8.06 -3.04 -22.68
CA GLY A 99 7.25 -1.83 -22.60
C GLY A 99 5.81 -2.07 -22.14
N ASP A 100 5.37 -3.34 -22.11
CA ASP A 100 4.02 -3.70 -21.66
C ASP A 100 3.82 -3.48 -20.16
N VAL A 101 2.58 -3.23 -19.77
CA VAL A 101 2.17 -3.18 -18.36
C VAL A 101 2.31 -4.56 -17.73
N ASP A 102 2.88 -4.60 -16.52
CA ASP A 102 2.82 -5.75 -15.62
C ASP A 102 1.81 -5.50 -14.50
N PRO A 103 0.58 -6.04 -14.59
CA PRO A 103 -0.44 -5.83 -13.58
C PRO A 103 -0.26 -6.73 -12.35
N ARG A 104 0.58 -7.79 -12.44
CA ARG A 104 0.62 -8.86 -11.42
C ARG A 104 0.91 -8.33 -10.01
N PRO A 105 1.92 -7.46 -9.78
CA PRO A 105 2.19 -6.97 -8.43
C PRO A 105 1.01 -6.20 -7.85
N TRP A 106 0.37 -5.35 -8.66
CA TRP A 106 -0.80 -4.61 -8.24
C TRP A 106 -1.95 -5.53 -7.83
N CYS A 107 -2.26 -6.54 -8.67
CA CYS A 107 -3.30 -7.52 -8.37
C CYS A 107 -2.98 -8.34 -7.11
N GLN A 108 -1.71 -8.70 -6.88
CA GLN A 108 -1.28 -9.42 -5.67
C GLN A 108 -1.51 -8.59 -4.41
N GLY A 109 -1.18 -7.30 -4.45
CA GLY A 109 -1.45 -6.37 -3.35
C GLY A 109 -2.94 -6.22 -3.06
N PHE A 110 -3.75 -6.00 -4.10
CA PHE A 110 -5.20 -5.89 -4.00
C PHE A 110 -5.81 -7.15 -3.35
N TYR A 111 -5.39 -8.33 -3.83
CA TYR A 111 -5.84 -9.61 -3.29
C TYR A 111 -5.41 -9.83 -1.84
N ALA A 112 -4.20 -9.41 -1.46
CA ALA A 112 -3.74 -9.51 -0.07
C ALA A 112 -4.62 -8.71 0.90
N ALA A 113 -5.06 -7.51 0.52
CA ALA A 113 -5.97 -6.71 1.35
C ALA A 113 -7.39 -7.32 1.41
N MET A 114 -7.89 -7.88 0.30
CA MET A 114 -9.14 -8.63 0.30
C MET A 114 -9.10 -9.81 1.28
N ARG A 115 -7.99 -10.57 1.28
CA ARG A 115 -7.81 -11.68 2.22
C ARG A 115 -7.79 -11.21 3.67
N LEU A 116 -7.16 -10.08 3.97
CA LEU A 116 -7.19 -9.49 5.31
C LEU A 116 -8.64 -9.22 5.74
N LYS A 117 -9.46 -8.61 4.87
CA LYS A 117 -10.87 -8.32 5.16
C LYS A 117 -11.77 -9.55 5.31
N LEU A 118 -11.38 -10.71 4.76
CA LEU A 118 -12.11 -11.97 4.95
C LEU A 118 -11.80 -12.65 6.29
N LEU A 119 -10.70 -12.28 6.93
CA LEU A 119 -10.22 -12.89 8.18
C LEU A 119 -10.50 -12.02 9.42
N ALA A 120 -10.85 -10.75 9.21
CA ALA A 120 -11.25 -9.78 10.24
C ALA A 120 -12.76 -9.81 10.46
#